data_AF-A0A960PW55-F1
#
_entry.id   AF-A0A960PW55-F1
#
_cell.length_a   1.000
_cell.length_b   1.000
_cell.length_c   1.000
_cell.angle_alpha   90.00
_cell.angle_beta   90.00
_cell.angle_gamma   90.00
#
_symmetry.space_group_name_H-M   'P 1'
#
loop_
_entity.id
_entity.type
_entity.pdbx_description
1 polymer ?
#
loop_
_entity_poly.entity_id
_entity_poly.type
_entity_poly.pdbx_seq_one_letter_code
_entity_poly.pdbx_strand_id
1 'polypeptide(L)'
;MIAGARWTLSLLAAAAVVVAGGCSQEADRLDAGSAEAKVSRAVAEVVEPKVAEVTCPQQIELRSGAEFRCEVVLAEPSGTLPVRVVQRDVEGNLDVVPLRAVLSASQIAESLKSALKAKFHRSFLVECGDGVAEVREPGAQTICRARDRSSIRSVVVTIEDERGTLAFEVVDP
;
A
#
# COMPACT_ATOMS: atom_id res chain seq x y z
N MET A 1 -33.35 -43.80 -53.69
CA MET A 1 -34.69 -44.31 -53.38
C MET A 1 -35.30 -43.40 -52.31
N ILE A 2 -36.46 -42.82 -52.64
CA ILE A 2 -37.57 -42.37 -51.75
C ILE A 2 -37.23 -41.21 -50.78
N ALA A 3 -37.57 -39.97 -51.13
CA ALA A 3 -38.81 -39.22 -50.76
C ALA A 3 -38.84 -38.85 -49.27
N GLY A 4 -39.04 -37.61 -48.82
CA GLY A 4 -39.76 -36.48 -49.37
C GLY A 4 -40.73 -36.02 -48.28
N ALA A 5 -40.64 -34.78 -47.79
CA ALA A 5 -41.72 -34.12 -47.04
C ALA A 5 -41.43 -32.62 -46.91
N ARG A 6 -41.98 -31.87 -47.87
CA ARG A 6 -42.29 -30.44 -47.74
C ARG A 6 -43.33 -30.31 -46.62
N TRP A 7 -43.32 -29.28 -45.78
CA TRP A 7 -44.53 -28.72 -45.15
C TRP A 7 -44.31 -27.26 -44.70
N THR A 8 -45.11 -26.40 -45.33
CA THR A 8 -45.77 -25.18 -44.83
C THR A 8 -44.95 -24.03 -44.23
N LEU A 9 -44.79 -22.97 -45.06
CA LEU A 9 -44.67 -21.58 -44.64
C LEU A 9 -45.80 -21.20 -43.69
N SER A 10 -45.48 -20.48 -42.61
CA SER A 10 -46.42 -19.60 -41.91
C SER A 10 -45.73 -18.26 -41.66
N LEU A 11 -46.21 -17.25 -42.40
CA LEU A 11 -45.92 -15.83 -42.15
C LEU A 11 -46.63 -15.40 -40.87
N LEU A 12 -45.88 -14.85 -39.91
CA LEU A 12 -46.40 -14.00 -38.84
C LEU A 12 -45.43 -12.84 -38.66
N ALA A 13 -45.79 -11.70 -39.26
CA ALA A 13 -45.10 -10.44 -39.11
C ALA A 13 -45.48 -9.82 -37.77
N ALA A 14 -44.53 -9.72 -36.84
CA ALA A 14 -44.65 -8.90 -35.64
C ALA A 14 -43.63 -7.75 -35.75
N ALA A 15 -44.12 -6.53 -35.97
CA ALA A 15 -43.33 -5.32 -35.92
C ALA A 15 -42.94 -5.05 -34.46
N ALA A 16 -41.74 -5.43 -34.07
CA ALA A 16 -41.17 -5.10 -32.78
C ALA A 16 -40.61 -3.66 -32.84
N VAL A 17 -41.29 -2.74 -32.16
CA VAL A 17 -40.79 -1.38 -31.88
C VAL A 17 -39.61 -1.54 -30.93
N VAL A 18 -38.38 -1.44 -31.45
CA VAL A 18 -37.16 -1.36 -30.64
C VAL A 18 -37.08 0.05 -30.09
N VAL A 19 -37.66 0.27 -28.90
CA VAL A 19 -37.36 1.46 -28.10
C VAL A 19 -35.93 1.29 -27.59
N ALA A 20 -34.97 1.89 -28.29
CA ALA A 20 -33.61 2.06 -27.81
C ALA A 20 -33.62 3.09 -26.66
N GLY A 21 -34.18 2.70 -25.51
CA GLY A 21 -33.96 3.38 -24.25
C GLY A 21 -32.52 3.14 -23.85
N GLY A 22 -31.62 4.01 -24.30
CA GLY A 22 -30.27 4.12 -23.74
C GLY A 22 -30.40 4.53 -22.29
N CYS A 23 -30.52 3.56 -21.39
CA CYS A 23 -30.27 3.78 -19.98
C CYS A 23 -28.83 4.27 -19.90
N SER A 24 -28.65 5.56 -19.64
CA SER A 24 -27.42 6.09 -19.07
C SER A 24 -27.23 5.37 -17.73
N GLN A 25 -26.64 4.17 -17.77
CA GLN A 25 -26.07 3.54 -16.58
C GLN A 25 -24.92 4.45 -16.18
N GLU A 26 -25.18 5.38 -15.27
CA GLU A 26 -24.13 5.93 -14.44
C GLU A 26 -23.39 4.72 -13.86
N ALA A 27 -22.13 4.56 -14.26
CA ALA A 27 -21.30 3.48 -13.73
C ALA A 27 -21.26 3.62 -12.21
N ASP A 28 -21.49 2.52 -11.49
CA ASP A 28 -21.38 2.52 -10.03
C ASP A 28 -19.98 3.02 -9.63
N ARG A 29 -19.96 3.97 -8.69
CA ARG A 29 -18.73 4.59 -8.18
C ARG A 29 -18.55 4.22 -6.72
N LEU A 30 -17.31 3.97 -6.34
CA LEU A 30 -16.96 3.84 -4.94
C LEU A 30 -17.00 5.23 -4.29
N ASP A 31 -17.67 5.32 -3.15
CA ASP A 31 -17.72 6.55 -2.36
C ASP A 31 -16.33 6.90 -1.81
N ALA A 32 -15.82 8.08 -2.16
CA ALA A 32 -14.48 8.52 -1.80
C ALA A 32 -14.31 8.64 -0.27
N GLY A 33 -15.31 9.17 0.45
CA GLY A 33 -15.24 9.31 1.90
C GLY A 33 -15.20 7.96 2.63
N SER A 34 -15.96 6.96 2.15
CA SER A 34 -15.90 5.58 2.64
C SER A 34 -14.55 4.94 2.37
N ALA A 35 -13.97 5.18 1.18
CA ALA A 35 -12.63 4.71 0.84
C ALA A 35 -11.56 5.34 1.76
N GLU A 36 -11.60 6.65 1.96
CA GLU A 36 -10.69 7.39 2.87
C GLU A 36 -10.78 6.87 4.30
N ALA A 37 -11.99 6.64 4.82
CA ALA A 37 -12.19 6.10 6.17
C ALA A 37 -11.66 4.65 6.32
N LYS A 38 -11.80 3.82 5.28
CA LYS A 38 -11.24 2.46 5.26
C LYS A 38 -9.72 2.49 5.21
N VAL A 39 -9.13 3.33 4.34
CA VAL A 39 -7.68 3.52 4.24
C VAL A 39 -7.10 4.05 5.55
N SER A 40 -7.73 5.05 6.17
CA SER A 40 -7.30 5.62 7.45
C SER A 40 -7.19 4.54 8.54
N ARG A 41 -8.22 3.70 8.68
CA ARG A 41 -8.20 2.57 9.64
C ARG A 41 -7.12 1.55 9.33
N ALA A 42 -7.03 1.10 8.08
CA ALA A 42 -6.05 0.10 7.68
C ALA A 42 -4.61 0.58 7.93
N VAL A 43 -4.32 1.86 7.67
CA VAL A 43 -2.99 2.44 7.94
C VAL A 43 -2.74 2.58 9.44
N ALA A 44 -3.71 3.09 10.21
CA ALA A 44 -3.56 3.27 11.65
C ALA A 44 -3.35 1.95 12.44
N GLU A 45 -3.71 0.79 11.86
CA GLU A 45 -3.44 -0.53 12.44
C GLU A 45 -1.98 -0.96 12.30
N VAL A 46 -1.25 -0.46 11.29
CA VAL A 46 0.08 -0.95 10.93
C VAL A 46 1.19 0.08 11.11
N VAL A 47 0.86 1.36 11.24
CA VAL A 47 1.85 2.43 11.48
C VAL A 47 1.61 3.09 12.85
N GLU A 48 2.70 3.43 13.54
CA GLU A 48 2.63 4.09 14.85
C GLU A 48 2.21 5.56 14.79
N PRO A 49 2.67 6.38 13.81
CA PRO A 49 2.18 7.74 13.69
C PRO A 49 0.67 7.78 13.48
N LYS A 50 -0.01 8.68 14.19
CA LYS A 50 -1.44 8.89 13.99
C LYS A 50 -1.68 9.38 12.57
N VAL A 51 -2.72 8.85 11.93
CA VAL A 51 -3.23 9.41 10.67
C VAL A 51 -3.93 10.74 10.98
N ALA A 52 -3.50 11.81 10.31
CA ALA A 52 -4.12 13.13 10.40
C ALA A 52 -5.20 13.32 9.34
N GLU A 53 -4.91 12.93 8.10
CA GLU A 53 -5.82 13.09 6.96
C GLU A 53 -5.57 11.98 5.93
N VAL A 54 -6.60 11.62 5.17
CA VAL A 54 -6.49 10.74 4.00
C VAL A 54 -7.18 11.43 2.84
N THR A 55 -6.53 11.45 1.68
CA THR A 55 -7.11 11.97 0.44
C THR A 55 -7.08 10.88 -0.62
N CYS A 56 -8.25 10.50 -1.11
CA CYS A 56 -8.39 9.58 -2.24
C CYS A 56 -8.96 10.31 -3.48
N PRO A 57 -8.82 9.74 -4.69
CA PRO A 57 -9.44 10.30 -5.89
C PRO A 57 -10.95 10.40 -5.75
N GLN A 58 -11.55 11.47 -6.26
CA GLN A 58 -13.00 11.69 -6.16
C GLN A 58 -13.83 10.80 -7.10
N GLN A 59 -13.19 10.27 -8.15
CA GLN A 59 -13.84 9.42 -9.14
C GLN A 59 -13.15 8.06 -9.15
N ILE A 60 -13.67 7.15 -8.32
CA ILE A 60 -13.19 5.77 -8.22
C ILE A 60 -14.25 4.87 -8.83
N GLU A 61 -13.90 4.16 -9.90
CA GLU A 61 -14.79 3.17 -10.50
C GLU A 61 -14.97 1.99 -9.55
N LEU A 62 -16.23 1.59 -9.28
CA LEU A 62 -16.51 0.44 -8.42
C LEU A 62 -16.34 -0.85 -9.22
N ARG A 63 -15.19 -1.52 -9.03
CA ARG A 63 -14.85 -2.72 -9.80
C ARG A 63 -13.83 -3.56 -9.06
N SER A 64 -14.11 -4.86 -8.92
CA SER A 64 -13.16 -5.82 -8.36
C SER A 64 -11.84 -5.80 -9.17
N GLY A 65 -10.73 -5.81 -8.44
CA GLY A 65 -9.37 -5.68 -8.96
C GLY A 65 -8.97 -4.27 -9.39
N ALA A 66 -9.86 -3.27 -9.31
CA ALA A 66 -9.49 -1.90 -9.65
C ALA A 66 -8.51 -1.33 -8.61
N GLU A 67 -7.48 -0.64 -9.11
CA GLU A 67 -6.45 -0.02 -8.29
C GLU A 67 -6.53 1.50 -8.33
N PHE A 68 -6.24 2.14 -7.21
CA PHE A 68 -6.05 3.59 -7.12
C PHE A 68 -5.04 3.92 -6.03
N ARG A 69 -4.62 5.19 -5.97
CA ARG A 69 -3.67 5.69 -4.96
C ARG A 69 -4.35 6.70 -4.06
N CYS A 70 -4.09 6.62 -2.77
CA CYS A 70 -4.45 7.66 -1.81
C CYS A 70 -3.20 8.21 -1.15
N GLU A 71 -3.28 9.45 -0.69
CA GLU A 71 -2.26 10.09 0.12
C GLU A 71 -2.72 10.09 1.57
N VAL A 72 -1.86 9.64 2.49
CA VAL A 72 -2.15 9.61 3.93
C VAL A 72 -1.21 10.58 4.63
N VAL A 73 -1.75 11.68 5.14
CA VAL A 73 -0.98 12.62 5.97
C VAL A 73 -0.88 12.04 7.36
N LEU A 74 0.34 11.78 7.82
CA LEU A 74 0.62 11.36 9.19
C LEU A 74 0.83 12.59 10.06
N ALA A 75 0.56 12.46 11.36
CA ALA A 75 0.80 13.51 12.33
C ALA A 75 2.26 13.99 12.26
N GLU A 76 2.43 15.31 12.30
CA GLU A 76 3.75 15.93 12.21
C GLU A 76 4.71 15.39 13.28
N PRO A 77 6.01 15.26 12.94
CA PRO A 77 6.65 15.62 11.67
C PRO A 77 6.78 14.44 10.67
N SER A 78 5.92 13.41 10.76
CA SER A 78 6.13 12.13 10.06
C SER A 78 5.98 12.19 8.52
N GLY A 79 5.27 13.19 8.00
CA GLY A 79 5.10 13.43 6.55
C GLY A 79 3.91 12.71 5.91
N THR A 80 3.95 12.57 4.59
CA THR A 80 2.86 11.97 3.79
C THR A 80 3.26 10.59 3.28
N LEU A 81 2.40 9.61 3.57
CA LEU A 81 2.53 8.21 3.17
C LEU A 81 1.62 7.93 1.95
N PRO A 82 2.19 7.73 0.75
CA PRO A 82 1.41 7.27 -0.39
C PRO A 82 1.04 5.79 -0.18
N VAL A 83 -0.21 5.45 -0.47
CA VAL A 83 -0.72 4.07 -0.41
C VAL A 83 -1.35 3.65 -1.73
N ARG A 84 -1.14 2.39 -2.11
CA ARG A 84 -1.90 1.73 -3.19
C ARG A 84 -3.08 1.02 -2.57
N VAL A 85 -4.24 1.18 -3.19
CA VAL A 85 -5.48 0.56 -2.78
C VAL A 85 -5.99 -0.33 -3.90
N VAL A 86 -6.33 -1.58 -3.58
CA VAL A 86 -6.91 -2.55 -4.52
C VAL A 86 -8.31 -2.92 -4.02
N GLN A 87 -9.32 -2.76 -4.87
CA GLN A 87 -10.67 -3.21 -4.56
C GLN A 87 -10.75 -4.73 -4.69
N ARG A 88 -11.09 -5.43 -3.61
CA ARG A 88 -11.27 -6.90 -3.66
C ARG A 88 -12.57 -7.29 -4.33
N ASP A 89 -13.62 -6.49 -4.15
CA ASP A 89 -14.96 -6.76 -4.63
C ASP A 89 -15.76 -5.48 -4.88
N VAL A 90 -17.00 -5.66 -5.35
CA VAL A 90 -17.97 -4.58 -5.58
C VAL A 90 -18.68 -4.13 -4.31
N GLU A 91 -18.41 -4.76 -3.17
CA GLU A 91 -18.92 -4.34 -1.84
C GLU A 91 -17.99 -3.27 -1.21
N GLY A 92 -16.90 -2.95 -1.91
CA GLY A 92 -15.92 -1.95 -1.51
C GLY A 92 -14.94 -2.45 -0.46
N ASN A 93 -14.70 -3.75 -0.36
CA ASN A 93 -13.59 -4.25 0.45
C ASN A 93 -12.26 -3.87 -0.21
N LEU A 94 -11.31 -3.35 0.58
CA LEU A 94 -10.07 -2.77 0.09
C LEU A 94 -8.86 -3.50 0.69
N ASP A 95 -7.86 -3.80 -0.13
CA ASP A 95 -6.50 -4.08 0.31
C ASP A 95 -5.69 -2.79 0.21
N VAL A 96 -5.05 -2.40 1.32
CA VAL A 96 -4.29 -1.15 1.43
C VAL A 96 -2.83 -1.49 1.66
N VAL A 97 -1.97 -1.02 0.75
CA VAL A 97 -0.54 -1.32 0.75
C VAL A 97 0.24 -0.01 0.76
N PRO A 98 0.99 0.30 1.84
CA PRO A 98 1.95 1.40 1.84
C PRO A 98 2.94 1.28 0.68
N LEU A 99 3.26 2.40 0.02
CA LEU A 99 4.28 2.44 -1.04
C LEU A 99 5.65 2.91 -0.53
N ARG A 100 5.72 3.24 0.75
CA ARG A 100 6.94 3.70 1.44
C ARG A 100 6.92 3.15 2.87
N ALA A 101 8.11 3.00 3.44
CA ALA A 101 8.26 2.55 4.82
C ALA A 101 8.02 3.72 5.78
N VAL A 102 7.49 3.45 6.97
CA VAL A 102 7.40 4.42 8.07
C VAL A 102 8.29 3.91 9.19
N LEU A 103 9.43 4.57 9.40
CA LEU A 103 10.47 4.10 10.31
C LEU A 103 10.97 5.21 11.21
N SER A 104 11.10 4.91 12.50
CA SER A 104 11.81 5.75 13.47
C SER A 104 13.27 5.35 13.59
N ALA A 105 14.11 6.29 14.04
CA ALA A 105 15.50 6.02 14.37
C ALA A 105 15.63 4.88 15.41
N SER A 106 14.69 4.81 16.37
CA SER A 106 14.63 3.75 17.38
C SER A 106 14.35 2.36 16.80
N GLN A 107 13.41 2.25 15.86
CA GLN A 107 13.11 0.97 15.18
C GLN A 107 14.32 0.48 14.37
N ILE A 108 15.00 1.41 13.67
CA ILE A 108 16.23 1.09 12.94
C ILE A 108 17.34 0.64 13.90
N ALA A 109 17.52 1.36 15.02
CA ALA A 109 18.53 1.05 16.01
C ALA A 109 18.32 -0.33 16.68
N GLU A 110 17.08 -0.67 17.06
CA GLU A 110 16.76 -1.97 17.66
C GLU A 110 16.89 -3.12 16.64
N SER A 111 16.52 -2.90 15.38
CA SER A 111 16.72 -3.88 14.30
C SER A 111 18.21 -4.14 14.06
N LEU A 112 19.02 -3.09 13.94
CA LEU A 112 20.47 -3.21 13.79
C LEU A 112 21.11 -3.87 15.01
N LYS A 113 20.73 -3.48 16.23
CA LYS A 113 21.21 -4.09 17.47
C LYS A 113 20.89 -5.58 17.54
N SER A 114 19.69 -5.99 17.11
CA SER A 114 19.29 -7.39 17.02
C SER A 114 20.13 -8.16 16.00
N ALA A 115 20.34 -7.60 14.81
CA ALA A 115 21.18 -8.20 13.78
C ALA A 115 22.65 -8.37 14.24
N LEU A 116 23.23 -7.34 14.87
CA LEU A 116 24.58 -7.39 15.41
C LEU A 116 24.71 -8.40 16.56
N LYS A 117 23.72 -8.47 17.46
CA LYS A 117 23.70 -9.45 18.56
C LYS A 117 23.63 -10.87 18.01
N ALA A 118 22.80 -11.12 17.00
CA ALA A 118 22.69 -12.42 16.34
C ALA A 118 24.02 -12.83 15.68
N LYS A 119 24.69 -11.88 14.99
CA LYS A 119 25.93 -12.14 14.25
C LYS A 119 27.16 -12.32 15.15
N PHE A 120 27.29 -11.52 16.20
CA PHE A 120 28.51 -11.45 17.01
C PHE A 120 28.36 -11.97 18.44
N HIS A 121 27.15 -12.43 18.82
CA HIS A 121 26.82 -12.97 20.15
C HIS A 121 27.20 -12.04 21.32
N ARG A 122 27.14 -10.72 21.10
CA ARG A 122 27.46 -9.70 22.10
C ARG A 122 26.49 -8.51 22.02
N SER A 123 26.47 -7.68 23.05
CA SER A 123 25.63 -6.49 23.11
C SER A 123 26.32 -5.29 22.47
N PHE A 124 25.53 -4.47 21.77
CA PHE A 124 25.96 -3.22 21.16
C PHE A 124 25.05 -2.07 21.63
N LEU A 125 25.63 -0.89 21.80
CA LEU A 125 24.90 0.37 21.83
C LEU A 125 24.81 0.89 20.39
N VAL A 126 23.61 1.20 19.92
CA VAL A 126 23.38 1.64 18.55
C VAL A 126 22.71 3.01 18.56
N GLU A 127 23.28 3.95 17.81
CA GLU A 127 22.80 5.32 17.66
C GLU A 127 22.53 5.59 16.16
N CYS A 128 21.27 5.79 15.79
CA CYS A 128 20.85 6.03 14.39
C CYS A 128 20.29 7.44 14.17
N GLY A 129 20.65 8.37 15.06
CA GLY A 129 20.06 9.69 15.17
C GLY A 129 18.92 9.75 16.19
N ASP A 130 18.44 10.96 16.43
CA ASP A 130 17.21 11.28 17.14
C ASP A 130 16.12 11.58 16.13
N GLY A 131 14.97 10.93 16.27
CA GLY A 131 13.90 11.12 15.29
C GLY A 131 12.64 10.37 15.66
N VAL A 132 11.51 11.01 15.37
CA VAL A 132 10.23 10.33 15.33
C VAL A 132 10.19 9.38 14.12
N ALA A 133 9.10 8.65 13.97
CA ALA A 133 8.89 7.89 12.75
C ALA A 133 8.69 8.82 11.55
N GLU A 134 9.34 8.51 10.43
CA GLU A 134 9.31 9.28 9.19
C GLU A 134 8.98 8.36 8.02
N VAL A 135 8.31 8.91 7.00
CA VAL A 135 8.11 8.23 5.73
C VAL A 135 9.44 8.20 4.95
N ARG A 136 9.88 7.02 4.55
CA ARG A 136 11.15 6.81 3.84
C ARG A 136 10.97 5.94 2.60
N GLU A 137 11.66 6.32 1.54
CA GLU A 137 11.62 5.60 0.26
C GLU A 137 12.48 4.33 0.30
N PRO A 138 12.09 3.27 -0.42
CA PRO A 138 12.99 2.17 -0.73
C PRO A 138 14.28 2.70 -1.38
N GLY A 139 15.42 2.14 -0.96
CA GLY A 139 16.76 2.59 -1.32
C GLY A 139 17.30 3.74 -0.46
N ALA A 140 16.48 4.41 0.37
CA ALA A 140 16.96 5.45 1.25
C ALA A 140 17.96 4.90 2.26
N GLN A 141 19.01 5.69 2.54
CA GLN A 141 20.10 5.31 3.42
C GLN A 141 20.17 6.22 4.63
N THR A 142 20.59 5.63 5.75
CA THR A 142 20.98 6.38 6.95
C THR A 142 22.23 5.75 7.56
N ILE A 143 22.99 6.53 8.33
CA ILE A 143 24.21 6.05 8.97
C ILE A 143 23.95 5.93 10.47
N CYS A 144 24.13 4.72 10.99
CA CYS A 144 24.12 4.44 12.41
C CYS A 144 25.54 4.28 12.94
N ARG A 145 25.74 4.55 14.24
CA ARG A 145 26.96 4.20 14.96
C ARG A 145 26.68 3.03 15.90
N ALA A 146 27.42 1.95 15.75
CA ALA A 146 27.38 0.81 16.65
C ALA A 146 28.65 0.80 17.51
N ARG A 147 28.48 0.71 18.82
CA ARG A 147 29.56 0.67 19.81
C ARG A 147 29.48 -0.61 20.63
N ASP A 148 30.62 -1.28 20.80
CA ASP A 148 30.81 -2.30 21.83
C ASP A 148 31.88 -1.85 22.85
N ARG A 149 32.38 -2.76 23.68
CA ARG A 149 33.43 -2.43 24.67
C ARG A 149 34.79 -2.10 24.07
N SER A 150 35.02 -2.44 22.80
CA SER A 150 36.34 -2.40 22.16
C SER A 150 36.44 -1.36 21.05
N SER A 151 35.34 -1.07 20.35
CA SER A 151 35.39 -0.17 19.18
C SER A 151 34.03 0.46 18.88
N ILE A 152 34.07 1.49 18.03
CA ILE A 152 32.90 2.13 17.41
C ILE A 152 33.01 1.92 15.90
N ARG A 153 31.91 1.54 15.25
CA ARG A 153 31.84 1.37 13.80
C ARG A 153 30.64 2.13 13.24
N SER A 154 30.81 2.70 12.05
CA SER A 154 29.70 3.25 11.28
C SER A 154 29.05 2.13 10.48
N VAL A 155 27.72 2.13 10.42
CA VAL A 155 26.92 1.15 9.69
C VAL A 155 25.99 1.94 8.77
N VAL A 156 26.11 1.73 7.47
CA VAL A 156 25.11 2.20 6.50
C VAL A 156 23.92 1.26 6.58
N VAL A 157 22.76 1.85 6.83
CA VAL A 157 21.49 1.14 6.83
C VAL A 157 20.75 1.55 5.57
N THR A 158 20.37 0.56 4.75
CA THR A 158 19.55 0.77 3.56
C THR A 158 18.17 0.20 3.79
N ILE A 159 17.14 0.96 3.45
CA ILE A 159 15.75 0.49 3.46
C ILE A 159 15.51 -0.24 2.14
N GLU A 160 15.25 -1.54 2.18
CA GLU A 160 15.17 -2.37 0.97
C GLU A 160 13.81 -2.28 0.27
N ASP A 161 12.73 -2.14 1.05
CA ASP A 161 11.35 -2.21 0.55
C ASP A 161 10.38 -1.28 1.28
N GLU A 162 9.14 -1.22 0.79
CA GLU A 162 8.04 -0.45 1.37
C GLU A 162 7.58 -0.94 2.74
N ARG A 163 7.97 -2.15 3.15
CA ARG A 163 7.69 -2.70 4.49
C ARG A 163 8.71 -2.26 5.52
N GLY A 164 9.80 -1.61 5.09
CA GLY A 164 10.87 -1.19 5.97
C GLY A 164 11.87 -2.29 6.29
N THR A 165 12.01 -3.31 5.44
CA THR A 165 13.10 -4.29 5.54
C THR A 165 14.44 -3.56 5.47
N LEU A 166 15.41 -3.91 6.33
CA LEU A 166 16.68 -3.20 6.47
C LEU A 166 17.88 -4.08 6.10
N ALA A 167 18.73 -3.55 5.23
CA ALA A 167 20.07 -4.07 4.99
C ALA A 167 21.12 -3.27 5.76
N PHE A 168 22.15 -3.96 6.25
CA PHE A 168 23.20 -3.36 7.08
C PHE A 168 24.58 -3.62 6.49
N GLU A 169 25.33 -2.56 6.23
CA GLU A 169 26.72 -2.62 5.77
C GLU A 169 27.63 -1.89 6.75
N VAL A 170 28.63 -2.61 7.30
CA VAL A 170 29.63 -1.99 8.19
C VAL A 170 30.65 -1.28 7.32
N VAL A 171 30.82 0.02 7.54
CA VAL A 171 31.83 0.81 6.85
C VAL A 171 33.14 0.67 7.61
N ASP A 172 34.14 0.07 6.96
CA ASP A 172 35.49 0.08 7.48
C ASP A 172 36.06 1.52 7.38
N PRO A 173 36.72 2.03 8.43
CA PRO A 173 37.33 3.35 8.45
C PRO A 173 38.52 3.48 7.50
#